data_AF-A0A9P5SVJ9-F1
#
_entry.id   AF-A0A9P5SVJ9-F1
#
_cell.length_a   1.000
_cell.length_b   1.000
_cell.length_c   1.000
_cell.angle_alpha   90.00
_cell.angle_beta   90.00
_cell.angle_gamma   90.00
#
_symmetry.space_group_name_H-M   'P 1'
#
loop_
_entity.id
_entity.type
_entity.pdbx_description
1 polymer ?
#
loop_
_entity_poly.entity_id
_entity_poly.type
_entity_poly.pdbx_seq_one_letter_code
_entity_poly.pdbx_strand_id
1 'polypeptide(L)'
;MRACLFLSSALALVSLATAVTIYPNDESEGAGFYSLVERTTSPNIGARTCTLIDRGESTAYRNLAPFNNQKQLVNILRRNTHDERHHSHTHQDEVAKELFELSTNHRDIWSDLEQSFMERECDSVAKVSLLDDDKEESDLGRKVQDVFKIPQGTGKDYSLQEGDEVRKLVDSGPDKNRVGIVFMGDGYTLEEREKFFGDMDRLVNDMFIGETFESFLPLFNVYALFRPSRESGIGTQGKWRDTSFRLYRDGTELRGIYCADPRAAKQACHAVGKYACDFPSLIGNDPYYGGLGGQFVISTSSNKSGTVVLRHELGHSLIDVGEEYDGGQVYSGVNAERWTIQNIKWKHWITDDVPREEKNVLRAQDYAWYDLAKGPYKVKFESNGEYKRWSLKISHSGVDTDDSFEVYIDGKRLDWTSPGGYDRDFSEWFGDEGFSAGSHVIEFRQGSKYDNEPVDDTRPIRQLCSVTMHEFMAEDQYRFDNTIISAYPTYDIVGRKTWRPSNEFCLMRNMTSIHFCSVCKEGLWHRLLSKASLLDEIQVDCDENAQGESVFDLSAKLIPLGQFREDQSKRSQGEVYETRWFRNGVHQAEYDNHVKIQVSEEGIWEFKTEFKTPEVRKDPRGLLKASKVFVVAKRLCSK
;
A
#
# COMPACT_ATOMS: atom_id res chain seq x y z
N MET A 1 4.33 -65.88 -57.26
CA MET A 1 2.90 -65.49 -57.05
C MET A 1 2.93 -64.02 -56.65
N ARG A 2 2.61 -63.09 -57.58
CA ARG A 2 1.34 -62.32 -57.68
C ARG A 2 0.93 -61.67 -56.34
N ALA A 3 0.49 -60.41 -56.24
CA ALA A 3 0.45 -59.25 -57.12
C ALA A 3 -0.01 -58.02 -56.28
N CYS A 4 0.38 -56.83 -56.74
CA CYS A 4 -0.20 -55.48 -56.55
C CYS A 4 -1.74 -55.38 -56.36
N LEU A 5 -2.23 -54.44 -55.52
CA LEU A 5 -2.95 -53.18 -55.90
C LEU A 5 -3.80 -52.56 -54.75
N PHE A 6 -3.43 -51.33 -54.39
CA PHE A 6 -4.19 -50.07 -54.23
C PHE A 6 -5.70 -49.95 -53.84
N LEU A 7 -5.89 -49.01 -52.88
CA LEU A 7 -6.82 -47.86 -52.82
C LEU A 7 -8.31 -47.99 -52.41
N SER A 8 -8.63 -47.11 -51.42
CA SER A 8 -9.68 -46.07 -51.45
C SER A 8 -11.03 -46.35 -50.77
N SER A 9 -11.21 -45.66 -49.61
CA SER A 9 -12.30 -44.72 -49.21
C SER A 9 -13.78 -45.20 -49.27
N ALA A 10 -14.75 -44.76 -48.46
CA ALA A 10 -14.92 -43.66 -47.52
C ALA A 10 -16.22 -43.85 -46.69
N LEU A 11 -16.39 -43.01 -45.64
CA LEU A 11 -17.63 -42.47 -45.04
C LEU A 11 -18.53 -43.32 -44.08
N ALA A 12 -18.47 -42.87 -42.81
CA ALA A 12 -19.54 -42.13 -42.09
C ALA A 12 -20.43 -42.81 -41.01
N LEU A 13 -20.47 -42.10 -39.86
CA LEU A 13 -21.58 -41.84 -38.91
C LEU A 13 -21.80 -42.72 -37.65
N VAL A 14 -21.61 -42.06 -36.49
CA VAL A 14 -22.49 -42.00 -35.26
C VAL A 14 -22.41 -43.19 -34.28
N SER A 15 -22.26 -43.08 -32.96
CA SER A 15 -21.99 -41.97 -32.02
C SER A 15 -21.94 -42.50 -30.55
N LEU A 16 -21.22 -41.76 -29.67
CA LEU A 16 -21.29 -41.68 -28.18
C LEU A 16 -20.88 -42.91 -27.34
N ALA A 17 -20.22 -42.81 -26.17
CA ALA A 17 -19.47 -41.76 -25.47
C ALA A 17 -18.83 -42.38 -24.20
N THR A 18 -17.64 -41.93 -23.80
CA THR A 18 -17.34 -41.48 -22.42
C THR A 18 -16.06 -40.64 -22.45
N ALA A 19 -16.19 -39.44 -21.91
CA ALA A 19 -15.37 -38.27 -22.16
C ALA A 19 -14.11 -38.21 -21.29
N VAL A 20 -12.96 -38.03 -21.96
CA VAL A 20 -11.77 -37.39 -21.41
C VAL A 20 -11.86 -35.93 -21.85
N THR A 21 -12.06 -35.00 -20.92
CA THR A 21 -12.07 -33.57 -21.24
C THR A 21 -10.62 -33.11 -21.44
N ILE A 22 -10.15 -33.22 -22.67
CA ILE A 22 -9.04 -32.44 -23.21
C ILE A 22 -9.58 -31.02 -23.36
N TYR A 23 -9.02 -30.04 -22.65
CA TYR A 23 -9.32 -28.64 -22.95
C TYR A 23 -8.66 -28.28 -24.29
N PRO A 24 -9.42 -27.79 -25.29
CA PRO A 24 -8.87 -27.35 -26.55
C PRO A 24 -8.09 -26.04 -26.38
N ASN A 25 -6.96 -25.95 -27.08
CA ASN A 25 -6.38 -24.66 -27.45
C ASN A 25 -7.38 -23.94 -28.37
N ASP A 26 -8.24 -23.11 -27.78
CA ASP A 26 -8.89 -22.02 -28.50
C ASP A 26 -7.91 -20.84 -28.51
N GLU A 27 -7.21 -20.67 -29.64
CA GLU A 27 -6.80 -19.33 -30.07
C GLU A 27 -8.09 -18.56 -30.39
N SER A 28 -8.76 -18.04 -29.37
CA SER A 28 -9.79 -17.02 -29.60
C SER A 28 -9.09 -15.77 -30.09
N GLU A 29 -9.37 -15.38 -31.33
CA GLU A 29 -9.17 -14.04 -31.89
C GLU A 29 -9.91 -12.98 -31.03
N GLY A 30 -9.40 -12.72 -29.83
CA GLY A 30 -9.95 -11.71 -28.94
C GLY A 30 -9.43 -10.35 -29.37
N ALA A 31 -10.31 -9.47 -29.84
CA ALA A 31 -9.98 -8.07 -30.05
C ALA A 31 -9.53 -7.44 -28.71
N GLY A 32 -8.30 -6.92 -28.68
CA GLY A 32 -7.81 -6.12 -27.56
C GLY A 32 -8.18 -4.65 -27.77
N PHE A 33 -8.68 -3.99 -26.75
CA PHE A 33 -9.00 -2.56 -26.77
C PHE A 33 -7.85 -1.80 -26.14
N TYR A 34 -7.45 -0.69 -26.77
CA TYR A 34 -6.45 0.19 -26.19
C TYR A 34 -6.85 1.67 -26.29
N SER A 35 -6.40 2.44 -25.32
CA SER A 35 -6.47 3.90 -25.30
C SER A 35 -5.07 4.46 -25.07
N LEU A 36 -4.64 5.38 -25.94
CA LEU A 36 -3.38 6.10 -25.77
C LEU A 36 -3.67 7.50 -25.23
N VAL A 37 -3.12 7.85 -24.09
CA VAL A 37 -3.37 9.11 -23.39
C VAL A 37 -2.06 9.89 -23.25
N GLU A 38 -2.03 11.13 -23.73
CA GLU A 38 -0.96 12.09 -23.45
C GLU A 38 -1.34 12.90 -22.21
N ARG A 39 -0.50 12.91 -21.19
CA ARG A 39 -0.61 13.85 -20.08
C ARG A 39 0.41 14.97 -20.24
N THR A 40 -0.07 16.19 -20.21
CA THR A 40 0.74 17.42 -20.18
C THR A 40 0.68 18.04 -18.79
N THR A 41 1.81 18.42 -18.23
CA THR A 41 1.85 19.14 -16.95
C THR A 41 2.25 20.59 -17.18
N SER A 42 1.41 21.53 -16.78
CA SER A 42 1.69 22.96 -16.91
C SER A 42 2.85 23.38 -16.01
N PRO A 43 3.93 24.00 -16.55
CA PRO A 43 5.11 24.36 -15.78
C PRO A 43 4.83 25.35 -14.64
N ASN A 44 3.83 26.22 -14.81
CA ASN A 44 3.59 27.36 -13.93
C ASN A 44 2.58 27.08 -12.79
N ILE A 45 1.69 26.10 -12.96
CA ILE A 45 0.63 25.78 -11.98
C ILE A 45 0.53 24.30 -11.64
N GLY A 46 1.34 23.43 -12.26
CA GLY A 46 1.34 21.99 -12.01
C GLY A 46 0.09 21.25 -12.49
N ALA A 47 -0.85 21.93 -13.14
CA ALA A 47 -2.09 21.35 -13.63
C ALA A 47 -1.82 20.32 -14.73
N ARG A 48 -2.39 19.12 -14.57
CA ARG A 48 -2.23 17.96 -15.47
C ARG A 48 -3.41 17.89 -16.41
N THR A 49 -3.17 18.07 -17.71
CA THR A 49 -4.20 17.95 -18.74
C THR A 49 -3.95 16.67 -19.52
N CYS A 50 -4.94 15.79 -19.56
CA CYS A 50 -4.87 14.56 -20.34
C CYS A 50 -5.64 14.70 -21.65
N THR A 51 -5.03 14.22 -22.72
CA THR A 51 -5.58 14.21 -24.06
C THR A 51 -5.61 12.77 -24.52
N LEU A 52 -6.79 12.26 -24.87
CA LEU A 52 -6.90 10.97 -25.55
C LEU A 52 -6.37 11.14 -26.97
N ILE A 53 -5.25 10.50 -27.27
CA ILE A 53 -4.54 10.62 -28.55
C ILE A 53 -5.12 9.64 -29.57
N ASP A 54 -5.35 8.41 -29.14
CA ASP A 54 -5.80 7.32 -30.00
C ASP A 54 -6.62 6.30 -29.20
N ARG A 55 -7.51 5.61 -29.90
CA ARG A 55 -8.31 4.51 -29.36
C ARG A 55 -8.55 3.50 -30.47
N GLY A 56 -8.43 2.21 -30.16
CA GLY A 56 -8.59 1.21 -31.21
C GLY A 56 -8.79 -0.21 -30.71
N GLU A 57 -9.22 -1.05 -31.65
CA GLU A 57 -9.26 -2.50 -31.51
C GLU A 57 -8.01 -3.07 -32.21
N SER A 58 -7.26 -3.92 -31.53
CA SER A 58 -6.05 -4.57 -32.06
C SER A 58 -6.21 -6.09 -32.05
N THR A 59 -5.74 -6.72 -33.12
CA THR A 59 -5.60 -8.19 -33.23
C THR A 59 -4.22 -8.69 -32.78
N ALA A 60 -3.28 -7.80 -32.46
CA ALA A 60 -1.90 -8.14 -32.13
C ALA A 60 -1.57 -7.88 -30.64
N TYR A 61 -1.31 -8.98 -29.91
CA TYR A 61 -0.91 -9.01 -28.50
C TYR A 61 0.50 -8.42 -28.29
N ARG A 62 0.61 -7.28 -27.61
CA ARG A 62 1.88 -6.73 -27.10
C ARG A 62 1.93 -6.82 -25.57
N ASN A 63 2.81 -7.67 -25.04
CA ASN A 63 3.33 -7.64 -23.65
C ASN A 63 2.32 -7.69 -22.48
N LEU A 64 1.39 -8.64 -22.49
CA LEU A 64 0.71 -9.14 -21.29
C LEU A 64 1.30 -10.52 -20.93
N ALA A 65 1.72 -10.75 -19.68
CA ALA A 65 2.12 -12.08 -19.19
C ALA A 65 0.95 -13.09 -19.31
N PRO A 66 1.22 -14.41 -19.42
CA PRO A 66 0.18 -15.39 -19.73
C PRO A 66 -0.88 -15.52 -18.61
N PHE A 67 -2.10 -15.81 -19.05
CA PHE A 67 -3.40 -15.83 -18.38
C PHE A 67 -3.44 -16.34 -16.92
N ASN A 68 -4.29 -15.72 -16.08
CA ASN A 68 -4.77 -16.33 -14.83
C ASN A 68 -6.14 -17.03 -15.05
N ASN A 69 -6.55 -17.87 -14.08
CA ASN A 69 -7.70 -18.77 -14.15
C ASN A 69 -9.09 -18.08 -14.31
N GLN A 70 -9.16 -16.75 -14.43
CA GLN A 70 -10.39 -15.99 -14.65
C GLN A 70 -10.37 -15.13 -15.94
N LYS A 71 -9.34 -15.23 -16.78
CA LYS A 71 -9.21 -14.54 -18.10
C LYS A 71 -9.32 -13.00 -18.07
N GLN A 72 -9.18 -12.34 -16.92
CA GLN A 72 -9.22 -10.87 -16.81
C GLN A 72 -7.82 -10.25 -16.97
N LEU A 73 -7.66 -9.28 -17.89
CA LEU A 73 -6.41 -8.55 -18.14
C LEU A 73 -6.66 -7.03 -18.23
N VAL A 74 -5.98 -6.25 -17.38
CA VAL A 74 -5.91 -4.77 -17.43
C VAL A 74 -4.45 -4.36 -17.28
N ASN A 75 -3.92 -3.58 -18.24
CA ASN A 75 -2.54 -3.07 -18.21
C ASN A 75 -2.51 -1.55 -18.41
N ILE A 76 -1.63 -0.88 -17.66
CA ILE A 76 -1.32 0.55 -17.81
C ILE A 76 0.19 0.68 -17.98
N LEU A 77 0.65 1.09 -19.16
CA LEU A 77 2.07 1.29 -19.46
C LEU A 77 2.37 2.79 -19.55
N ARG A 78 3.32 3.29 -18.76
CA ARG A 78 3.82 4.67 -18.82
C ARG A 78 5.11 4.73 -19.62
N ARG A 79 5.19 5.62 -20.60
CA ARG A 79 6.40 5.97 -21.33
C ARG A 79 6.67 7.46 -21.22
N ASN A 80 7.88 7.82 -20.81
CA ASN A 80 8.34 9.19 -20.91
C ASN A 80 8.81 9.44 -22.34
N THR A 81 8.23 10.42 -23.02
CA THR A 81 8.71 10.84 -24.34
C THR A 81 9.53 12.11 -24.19
N HIS A 82 10.84 11.98 -24.36
CA HIS A 82 11.65 13.13 -24.76
C HIS A 82 11.47 13.31 -26.27
N ASP A 83 10.99 14.48 -26.69
CA ASP A 83 11.00 14.82 -28.11
C ASP A 83 12.42 15.24 -28.50
N GLU A 84 13.20 14.34 -29.10
CA GLU A 84 14.53 14.64 -29.65
C GLU A 84 14.46 15.34 -31.03
N ARG A 85 13.31 15.89 -31.44
CA ARG A 85 13.18 16.64 -32.70
C ARG A 85 12.86 18.11 -32.46
N HIS A 86 13.85 18.86 -31.97
CA HIS A 86 14.24 20.18 -32.50
C HIS A 86 15.33 20.83 -31.62
N HIS A 87 16.60 20.65 -32.01
CA HIS A 87 17.65 21.59 -31.58
C HIS A 87 17.44 22.93 -32.29
N SER A 88 16.77 23.86 -31.60
CA SER A 88 16.72 25.28 -31.95
C SER A 88 16.68 26.09 -30.66
N HIS A 89 17.75 26.85 -30.40
CA HIS A 89 17.89 27.69 -29.23
C HIS A 89 16.85 28.82 -29.19
N THR A 90 15.83 28.67 -28.34
CA THR A 90 15.06 29.77 -27.73
C THR A 90 14.45 29.27 -26.42
N HIS A 91 14.77 29.93 -25.31
CA HIS A 91 14.18 29.64 -23.99
C HIS A 91 12.68 29.99 -23.98
N GLN A 92 11.81 28.97 -24.06
CA GLN A 92 10.41 29.07 -23.68
C GLN A 92 9.95 27.76 -23.02
N ASP A 93 9.22 27.92 -21.91
CA ASP A 93 8.56 26.92 -21.07
C ASP A 93 8.25 25.57 -21.77
N GLU A 94 9.10 24.56 -21.58
CA GLU A 94 8.83 23.21 -22.08
C GLU A 94 7.79 22.50 -21.20
N VAL A 95 6.68 22.12 -21.81
CA VAL A 95 5.58 21.37 -21.18
C VAL A 95 6.02 19.91 -21.02
N ALA A 96 6.06 19.40 -19.79
CA ALA A 96 6.37 18.00 -19.53
C ALA A 96 5.24 17.10 -20.07
N LYS A 97 5.57 16.22 -21.02
CA LYS A 97 4.65 15.30 -21.69
C LYS A 97 4.93 13.85 -21.30
N GLU A 98 3.86 13.10 -21.03
CA GLU A 98 3.92 11.69 -20.67
C GLU A 98 2.88 10.91 -21.45
N LEU A 99 3.25 9.74 -21.96
CA LEU A 99 2.36 8.89 -22.73
C LEU A 99 1.98 7.64 -21.94
N PHE A 100 0.68 7.37 -21.89
CA PHE A 100 0.09 6.22 -21.22
C PHE A 100 -0.66 5.37 -22.23
N GLU A 101 -0.41 4.07 -22.21
CA GLU A 101 -1.14 3.08 -22.99
C GLU A 101 -1.98 2.25 -22.02
N LEU A 102 -3.30 2.40 -22.11
CA LEU A 102 -4.30 1.60 -21.39
C LEU A 102 -4.71 0.47 -22.31
N SER A 103 -4.73 -0.77 -21.82
CA SER A 103 -5.17 -1.91 -22.62
C SER A 103 -6.00 -2.91 -21.82
N THR A 104 -7.05 -3.45 -22.46
CA THR A 104 -7.90 -4.52 -21.91
C THR A 104 -8.46 -5.39 -23.01
N ASN A 105 -8.81 -6.64 -22.69
CA ASN A 105 -9.52 -7.57 -23.58
C ASN A 105 -11.05 -7.54 -23.39
N HIS A 106 -11.56 -6.65 -22.53
CA HIS A 106 -12.99 -6.53 -22.23
C HIS A 106 -13.55 -5.17 -22.65
N ARG A 107 -14.34 -5.16 -23.71
CA ARG A 107 -15.00 -3.95 -24.23
C ARG A 107 -15.86 -3.25 -23.17
N ASP A 108 -16.56 -4.02 -22.37
CA ASP A 108 -17.59 -3.53 -21.45
C ASP A 108 -17.04 -2.72 -20.28
N ILE A 109 -15.78 -2.98 -19.89
CA ILE A 109 -15.10 -2.24 -18.81
C ILE A 109 -14.09 -1.22 -19.34
N TRP A 110 -13.85 -1.19 -20.66
CA TRP A 110 -12.81 -0.37 -21.26
C TRP A 110 -13.07 1.13 -21.06
N SER A 111 -14.32 1.56 -21.23
CA SER A 111 -14.72 2.96 -20.98
C SER A 111 -14.59 3.34 -19.51
N ASP A 112 -14.95 2.46 -18.58
CA ASP A 112 -14.83 2.70 -17.14
C ASP A 112 -13.35 2.74 -16.70
N LEU A 113 -12.50 1.91 -17.30
CA LEU A 113 -11.06 1.90 -17.10
C LEU A 113 -10.43 3.21 -17.56
N GLU A 114 -10.77 3.65 -18.78
CA GLU A 114 -10.31 4.93 -19.33
C GLU A 114 -10.75 6.09 -18.44
N GLN A 115 -12.04 6.15 -18.09
CA GLN A 115 -12.57 7.20 -17.23
C GLN A 115 -11.89 7.22 -15.85
N SER A 116 -11.77 6.07 -15.20
CA SER A 116 -11.12 5.95 -13.90
C SER A 116 -9.65 6.34 -13.95
N PHE A 117 -8.96 6.05 -15.06
CA PHE A 117 -7.59 6.48 -15.26
C PHE A 117 -7.50 8.00 -15.39
N MET A 118 -8.34 8.60 -16.23
CA MET A 118 -8.35 10.05 -16.46
C MET A 118 -8.71 10.84 -15.19
N GLU A 119 -9.64 10.34 -14.39
CA GLU A 119 -10.02 10.97 -13.10
C GLU A 119 -8.91 10.92 -12.06
N ARG A 120 -8.06 9.87 -12.07
CA ARG A 120 -6.95 9.74 -11.12
C ARG A 120 -5.72 10.54 -11.54
N GLU A 121 -5.41 10.55 -12.83
CA GLU A 121 -4.11 11.03 -13.32
C GLU A 121 -4.12 12.48 -13.80
N CYS A 122 -5.30 13.10 -13.94
CA CYS A 122 -5.49 14.34 -14.68
C CYS A 122 -6.42 15.33 -13.94
N ASP A 123 -6.08 16.61 -13.97
CA ASP A 123 -6.90 17.70 -13.42
C ASP A 123 -7.89 18.24 -14.48
N SER A 124 -7.62 18.01 -15.77
CA SER A 124 -8.56 18.27 -16.86
C SER A 124 -8.39 17.32 -18.06
N VAL A 125 -9.46 17.13 -18.84
CA VAL A 125 -9.47 16.26 -20.03
C VAL A 125 -9.81 17.07 -21.29
N ALA A 126 -8.91 17.08 -22.27
CA ALA A 126 -9.14 17.67 -23.58
C ALA A 126 -9.72 16.61 -24.53
N LYS A 127 -10.91 16.87 -25.10
CA LYS A 127 -11.44 16.02 -26.18
C LYS A 127 -10.80 16.43 -27.52
N VAL A 128 -10.05 15.51 -28.14
CA VAL A 128 -9.88 15.52 -29.58
C VAL A 128 -11.05 14.72 -30.15
N SER A 129 -11.95 15.38 -30.87
CA SER A 129 -12.94 14.68 -31.67
C SER A 129 -12.23 13.98 -32.83
N LEU A 130 -11.95 12.69 -32.69
CA LEU A 130 -11.79 11.83 -33.86
C LEU A 130 -13.17 11.71 -34.49
N LEU A 131 -13.38 12.51 -35.54
CA LEU A 131 -14.55 12.46 -36.40
C LEU A 131 -14.66 11.05 -36.97
N ASP A 132 -15.86 10.46 -36.86
CA ASP A 132 -16.28 9.40 -37.76
C ASP A 132 -16.15 9.89 -39.22
N ASP A 133 -15.74 8.98 -40.09
CA ASP A 133 -15.62 9.19 -41.54
C ASP A 133 -16.89 9.83 -42.16
N ASP A 134 -16.64 10.59 -43.22
CA ASP A 134 -17.58 11.18 -44.17
C ASP A 134 -18.25 12.53 -43.81
N LYS A 135 -17.52 13.64 -44.02
CA LYS A 135 -17.87 14.69 -45.02
C LYS A 135 -16.95 15.93 -44.95
N GLU A 136 -16.40 16.23 -46.13
CA GLU A 136 -15.90 17.50 -46.69
C GLU A 136 -15.22 18.56 -45.80
N GLU A 137 -13.96 18.83 -46.17
CA GLU A 137 -13.23 20.07 -45.92
C GLU A 137 -14.07 21.32 -46.24
N SER A 138 -14.36 22.14 -45.23
CA SER A 138 -14.32 23.62 -45.29
C SER A 138 -14.92 24.25 -44.04
N ASP A 139 -14.07 24.55 -43.06
CA ASP A 139 -14.02 25.89 -42.45
C ASP A 139 -13.02 25.88 -41.28
N LEU A 140 -11.75 26.04 -41.66
CA LEU A 140 -10.69 26.44 -40.75
C LEU A 140 -10.87 27.93 -40.43
N GLY A 141 -11.80 28.28 -39.54
CA GLY A 141 -11.99 29.66 -39.12
C GLY A 141 -13.24 29.91 -38.29
N ARG A 142 -13.04 30.31 -37.03
CA ARG A 142 -14.05 30.72 -36.02
C ARG A 142 -14.88 29.60 -35.39
N LYS A 143 -14.41 29.13 -34.23
CA LYS A 143 -15.05 29.32 -32.91
C LYS A 143 -14.23 28.57 -31.84
N VAL A 144 -13.18 29.22 -31.33
CA VAL A 144 -12.61 28.87 -30.03
C VAL A 144 -13.39 29.66 -28.98
N GLN A 145 -14.60 29.19 -28.67
CA GLN A 145 -15.33 29.56 -27.47
C GLN A 145 -16.25 28.37 -27.17
N ASP A 146 -15.69 27.41 -26.45
CA ASP A 146 -16.38 26.67 -25.39
C ASP A 146 -15.31 25.82 -24.69
N VAL A 147 -14.55 26.47 -23.82
CA VAL A 147 -13.90 25.79 -22.70
C VAL A 147 -15.06 25.23 -21.89
N PHE A 148 -15.34 23.93 -22.03
CA PHE A 148 -16.11 23.24 -21.01
C PHE A 148 -15.32 23.42 -19.72
N LYS A 149 -15.80 24.34 -18.87
CA LYS A 149 -15.60 24.19 -17.44
C LYS A 149 -16.05 22.77 -17.17
N ILE A 150 -15.11 21.91 -16.82
CA ILE A 150 -15.41 20.77 -15.95
C ILE A 150 -16.34 21.40 -14.91
N PRO A 151 -17.56 20.88 -14.71
CA PRO A 151 -18.36 21.31 -13.57
C PRO A 151 -17.36 21.37 -12.43
N GLN A 152 -17.19 22.52 -11.76
CA GLN A 152 -16.64 22.47 -10.41
C GLN A 152 -17.43 21.35 -9.78
N GLY A 153 -16.79 20.18 -9.61
CA GLY A 153 -17.50 18.92 -9.56
C GLY A 153 -18.61 19.18 -8.59
N THR A 154 -19.89 19.13 -9.05
CA THR A 154 -21.02 19.61 -8.25
C THR A 154 -20.73 19.10 -6.87
N GLY A 155 -20.37 19.99 -5.95
CA GLY A 155 -19.82 19.57 -4.68
C GLY A 155 -20.93 18.73 -4.12
N LYS A 156 -20.82 17.40 -4.22
CA LYS A 156 -21.68 16.53 -3.46
C LYS A 156 -21.12 16.79 -2.09
N ASP A 157 -21.74 17.75 -1.44
CA ASP A 157 -21.47 18.12 -0.08
C ASP A 157 -21.79 16.85 0.68
N TYR A 158 -20.76 16.03 0.88
CA TYR A 158 -20.89 14.83 1.66
C TYR A 158 -21.09 15.33 3.08
N SER A 159 -22.32 15.27 3.55
CA SER A 159 -22.66 15.67 4.91
C SER A 159 -22.57 14.46 5.82
N LEU A 160 -22.19 14.71 7.07
CA LEU A 160 -22.38 13.74 8.13
C LEU A 160 -23.87 13.37 8.22
N GLN A 161 -24.14 12.11 8.54
CA GLN A 161 -25.49 11.61 8.75
C GLN A 161 -25.93 11.87 10.19
N GLU A 162 -27.24 11.80 10.42
CA GLU A 162 -27.78 11.87 11.77
C GLU A 162 -27.20 10.73 12.63
N GLY A 163 -26.68 11.09 13.81
CA GLY A 163 -26.02 10.14 14.72
C GLY A 163 -24.52 9.93 14.46
N ASP A 164 -23.96 10.49 13.38
CA ASP A 164 -22.51 10.49 13.18
C ASP A 164 -21.83 11.38 14.24
N GLU A 165 -20.70 10.90 14.74
CA GLU A 165 -19.81 11.70 15.57
C GLU A 165 -18.37 11.57 15.09
N VAL A 166 -17.70 12.70 14.97
CA VAL A 166 -16.29 12.76 14.57
C VAL A 166 -15.45 13.30 15.72
N ARG A 167 -14.38 12.59 16.06
CA ARG A 167 -13.32 13.09 16.96
C ARG A 167 -11.99 13.12 16.22
N LYS A 168 -11.25 14.22 16.35
CA LYS A 168 -9.87 14.29 15.89
C LYS A 168 -8.98 13.76 17.03
N LEU A 169 -8.43 12.57 16.85
CA LEU A 169 -7.62 11.87 17.85
C LEU A 169 -6.16 12.30 17.79
N VAL A 170 -5.67 12.66 16.61
CA VAL A 170 -4.35 13.27 16.40
C VAL A 170 -4.51 14.56 15.62
N ASP A 171 -4.03 15.66 16.20
CA ASP A 171 -3.95 16.97 15.55
C ASP A 171 -2.50 17.47 15.52
N SER A 172 -1.84 17.24 14.39
CA SER A 172 -0.47 17.69 14.18
C SER A 172 -0.39 18.99 13.37
N GLY A 173 -1.53 19.60 13.02
CA GLY A 173 -1.57 20.84 12.24
C GLY A 173 -2.68 20.88 11.18
N PRO A 174 -2.56 21.78 10.18
CA PRO A 174 -3.60 22.00 9.18
C PRO A 174 -3.84 20.78 8.29
N ASP A 175 -5.09 20.36 8.09
CA ASP A 175 -5.42 19.18 7.27
C ASP A 175 -4.88 19.26 5.84
N LYS A 176 -4.86 20.45 5.25
CA LYS A 176 -4.30 20.68 3.90
C LYS A 176 -2.82 20.31 3.76
N ASN A 177 -2.10 20.18 4.88
CA ASN A 177 -0.66 19.91 4.92
C ASN A 177 -0.33 18.73 5.84
N ARG A 178 -1.30 17.85 6.09
CA ARG A 178 -1.12 16.60 6.83
C ARG A 178 -1.75 15.47 6.03
N VAL A 179 -1.24 14.27 6.24
CA VAL A 179 -1.87 13.07 5.74
C VAL A 179 -3.05 12.74 6.64
N GLY A 180 -4.26 12.75 6.10
CA GLY A 180 -5.50 12.51 6.83
C GLY A 180 -5.90 11.04 6.85
N ILE A 181 -6.01 10.45 8.04
CA ILE A 181 -6.51 9.08 8.24
C ILE A 181 -7.85 9.16 8.96
N VAL A 182 -8.86 8.47 8.44
CA VAL A 182 -10.18 8.39 9.09
C VAL A 182 -10.48 6.94 9.44
N PHE A 183 -10.46 6.62 10.73
CA PHE A 183 -10.95 5.36 11.27
C PHE A 183 -12.48 5.41 11.43
N MET A 184 -13.18 4.55 10.70
CA MET A 184 -14.63 4.46 10.68
C MET A 184 -15.04 3.09 11.23
N GLY A 185 -15.81 3.07 12.30
CA GLY A 185 -16.26 1.84 12.94
C GLY A 185 -17.42 1.19 12.19
N ASP A 186 -17.40 -0.14 12.06
CA ASP A 186 -18.57 -0.92 11.60
C ASP A 186 -18.99 -1.96 12.64
N GLY A 187 -20.29 -2.14 12.81
CA GLY A 187 -20.83 -3.09 13.80
C GLY A 187 -20.76 -2.59 15.24
N TYR A 188 -20.61 -1.28 15.45
CA TYR A 188 -20.76 -0.65 16.76
C TYR A 188 -22.15 -0.01 16.86
N THR A 189 -22.97 -0.51 17.78
CA THR A 189 -24.29 0.06 18.09
C THR A 189 -24.17 1.40 18.81
N LEU A 190 -25.29 2.12 18.96
CA LEU A 190 -25.32 3.38 19.70
C LEU A 190 -24.87 3.19 21.17
N GLU A 191 -25.24 2.07 21.77
CA GLU A 191 -24.86 1.68 23.13
C GLU A 191 -23.37 1.34 23.26
N GLU A 192 -22.71 0.98 22.15
CA GLU A 192 -21.28 0.67 22.08
C GLU A 192 -20.42 1.88 21.69
N ARG A 193 -20.97 3.11 21.69
CA ARG A 193 -20.25 4.35 21.35
C ARG A 193 -18.94 4.51 22.14
N GLU A 194 -18.97 4.32 23.46
CA GLU A 194 -17.75 4.44 24.27
C GLU A 194 -16.75 3.32 24.01
N LYS A 195 -17.24 2.12 23.69
CA LYS A 195 -16.37 1.01 23.25
C LYS A 195 -15.67 1.37 21.95
N PHE A 196 -16.39 1.95 20.97
CA PHE A 196 -15.81 2.40 19.70
C PHE A 196 -14.65 3.37 19.93
N PHE A 197 -14.87 4.46 20.68
CA PHE A 197 -13.82 5.45 20.90
C PHE A 197 -12.66 4.87 21.72
N GLY A 198 -12.92 4.02 22.71
CA GLY A 198 -11.85 3.31 23.43
C GLY A 198 -11.01 2.39 22.53
N ASP A 199 -11.65 1.71 21.58
CA ASP A 199 -10.95 0.90 20.58
C ASP A 199 -10.12 1.79 19.63
N MET A 200 -10.68 2.90 19.15
CA MET A 200 -9.95 3.82 18.26
C MET A 200 -8.75 4.46 18.98
N ASP A 201 -8.92 4.91 20.23
CA ASP A 201 -7.84 5.49 21.02
C ASP A 201 -6.70 4.48 21.21
N ARG A 202 -7.02 3.23 21.56
CA ARG A 202 -6.02 2.16 21.68
C ARG A 202 -5.29 1.91 20.35
N LEU A 203 -6.03 1.73 19.26
CA LEU A 203 -5.43 1.47 17.94
C LEU A 203 -4.54 2.64 17.49
N VAL A 204 -4.98 3.89 17.65
CA VAL A 204 -4.19 5.09 17.34
C VAL A 204 -2.93 5.16 18.20
N ASN A 205 -3.06 4.95 19.51
CA ASN A 205 -1.94 5.00 20.44
C ASN A 205 -0.89 3.94 20.08
N ASP A 206 -1.31 2.68 19.86
CA ASP A 206 -0.39 1.59 19.53
C ASP A 206 0.36 1.84 18.20
N MET A 207 -0.28 2.51 17.23
CA MET A 207 0.30 2.78 15.91
C MET A 207 1.22 3.99 15.88
N PHE A 208 0.76 5.13 16.42
CA PHE A 208 1.38 6.44 16.20
C PHE A 208 2.12 6.98 17.43
N ILE A 209 1.71 6.61 18.63
CA ILE A 209 2.43 6.91 19.87
C ILE A 209 3.41 5.76 20.21
N GLY A 210 3.08 4.53 19.80
CA GLY A 210 4.01 3.40 19.77
C GLY A 210 5.06 3.54 18.66
N GLU A 211 5.88 2.52 18.47
CA GLU A 211 7.13 2.64 17.71
C GLU A 211 6.96 2.67 16.17
N THR A 212 5.81 2.27 15.62
CA THR A 212 5.68 2.01 14.17
C THR A 212 5.66 3.28 13.32
N PHE A 213 4.82 4.26 13.68
CA PHE A 213 4.68 5.53 12.94
C PHE A 213 5.16 6.76 13.71
N GLU A 214 5.75 6.58 14.89
CA GLU A 214 6.19 7.66 15.78
C GLU A 214 7.07 8.72 15.10
N SER A 215 8.09 8.31 14.35
CA SER A 215 8.97 9.24 13.62
C SER A 215 8.20 10.17 12.67
N PHE A 216 7.02 9.72 12.22
CA PHE A 216 6.20 10.35 11.21
C PHE A 216 4.96 11.02 11.79
N LEU A 217 4.65 10.86 13.08
CA LEU A 217 3.45 11.37 13.74
C LEU A 217 3.13 12.84 13.39
N PRO A 218 4.10 13.79 13.37
CA PRO A 218 3.84 15.17 12.98
C PRO A 218 3.29 15.39 11.57
N LEU A 219 3.35 14.39 10.69
CA LEU A 219 2.83 14.43 9.32
C LEU A 219 1.37 13.97 9.22
N PHE A 220 0.76 13.50 10.30
CA PHE A 220 -0.59 12.94 10.29
C PHE A 220 -1.61 13.78 11.05
N ASN A 221 -2.84 13.77 10.54
CA ASN A 221 -4.04 13.99 11.33
C ASN A 221 -4.88 12.72 11.31
N VAL A 222 -5.37 12.31 12.48
CA VAL A 222 -6.16 11.08 12.61
C VAL A 222 -7.52 11.40 13.20
N TYR A 223 -8.56 10.91 12.53
CA TYR A 223 -9.95 11.09 12.89
C TYR A 223 -10.60 9.75 13.19
N ALA A 224 -11.49 9.73 14.19
CA ALA A 224 -12.43 8.64 14.42
C ALA A 224 -13.83 9.12 14.05
N LEU A 225 -14.48 8.42 13.12
CA LEU A 225 -15.89 8.62 12.76
C LEU A 225 -16.69 7.44 13.31
N PHE A 226 -17.51 7.75 14.31
CA PHE A 226 -18.53 6.85 14.83
C PHE A 226 -19.78 7.01 13.98
N ARG A 227 -20.26 5.91 13.40
CA ARG A 227 -21.58 5.82 12.77
C ARG A 227 -22.33 4.63 13.36
N PRO A 228 -23.41 4.84 14.12
CA PRO A 228 -24.09 3.76 14.83
C PRO A 228 -24.66 2.73 13.85
N SER A 229 -24.26 1.48 14.02
CA SER A 229 -24.84 0.30 13.37
C SER A 229 -26.11 -0.15 14.09
N ARG A 230 -27.01 -0.85 13.39
CA ARG A 230 -28.21 -1.43 14.02
C ARG A 230 -27.93 -2.75 14.72
N GLU A 231 -26.95 -3.48 14.23
CA GLU A 231 -26.47 -4.72 14.84
C GLU A 231 -25.03 -4.56 15.31
N SER A 232 -24.70 -5.20 16.43
CA SER A 232 -23.32 -5.31 16.92
C SER A 232 -22.58 -6.39 16.13
N GLY A 233 -21.28 -6.21 15.91
CA GLY A 233 -20.40 -7.18 15.25
C GLY A 233 -20.43 -7.13 13.72
N ILE A 234 -19.59 -7.96 13.09
CA ILE A 234 -19.52 -8.09 11.62
C ILE A 234 -20.21 -9.37 11.13
N GLY A 235 -20.45 -9.43 9.82
CA GLY A 235 -20.97 -10.61 9.14
C GLY A 235 -19.98 -11.77 9.00
N THR A 236 -20.50 -12.98 8.79
CA THR A 236 -19.71 -14.20 8.54
C THR A 236 -20.39 -15.06 7.49
N GLN A 237 -19.68 -16.07 6.95
CA GLN A 237 -20.24 -17.00 5.94
C GLN A 237 -20.79 -16.28 4.69
N GLY A 238 -20.11 -15.21 4.26
CA GLY A 238 -20.48 -14.42 3.09
C GLY A 238 -21.72 -13.54 3.30
N LYS A 239 -22.22 -13.42 4.53
CA LYS A 239 -23.41 -12.63 4.88
C LYS A 239 -23.04 -11.50 5.81
N TRP A 240 -23.31 -10.27 5.41
CA TRP A 240 -23.20 -9.10 6.27
C TRP A 240 -24.40 -8.94 7.21
N ARG A 241 -24.18 -8.26 8.33
CA ARG A 241 -25.22 -7.80 9.27
C ARG A 241 -25.77 -6.44 8.81
N ASP A 242 -26.85 -5.95 9.42
CA ASP A 242 -27.39 -4.59 9.23
C ASP A 242 -26.50 -3.56 9.96
N THR A 243 -25.30 -3.37 9.41
CA THR A 243 -24.27 -2.46 9.92
C THR A 243 -24.00 -1.32 8.93
N SER A 244 -23.36 -0.26 9.42
CA SER A 244 -23.11 0.99 8.72
C SER A 244 -22.43 0.82 7.36
N PHE A 245 -21.47 -0.10 7.28
CA PHE A 245 -20.61 -0.37 6.12
C PHE A 245 -20.64 -1.84 5.68
N ARG A 246 -21.41 -2.68 6.39
CA ARG A 246 -21.66 -4.09 6.04
C ARG A 246 -20.38 -4.89 5.89
N LEU A 247 -19.49 -4.81 6.87
CA LEU A 247 -18.28 -5.63 6.93
C LEU A 247 -18.65 -7.09 7.17
N TYR A 248 -17.95 -8.00 6.50
CA TYR A 248 -18.16 -9.44 6.64
C TYR A 248 -16.93 -10.29 6.28
N ARG A 249 -16.95 -11.55 6.73
CA ARG A 249 -16.03 -12.62 6.33
C ARG A 249 -16.70 -13.60 5.38
N ASP A 250 -15.97 -14.11 4.40
CA ASP A 250 -16.49 -15.11 3.45
C ASP A 250 -16.82 -16.46 4.12
N GLY A 251 -16.03 -16.86 5.13
CA GLY A 251 -16.18 -18.14 5.81
C GLY A 251 -15.76 -18.07 7.28
N THR A 252 -15.18 -19.15 7.78
CA THR A 252 -14.65 -19.25 9.15
C THR A 252 -13.21 -18.75 9.27
N GLU A 253 -12.56 -18.46 8.14
CA GLU A 253 -11.16 -18.07 8.08
C GLU A 253 -10.94 -16.72 8.75
N LEU A 254 -10.02 -16.68 9.71
CA LEU A 254 -9.48 -15.45 10.25
C LEU A 254 -8.47 -14.84 9.26
N ARG A 255 -8.99 -14.28 8.16
CA ARG A 255 -8.22 -13.71 7.05
C ARG A 255 -8.82 -12.39 6.56
N GLY A 256 -9.52 -12.41 5.44
CA GLY A 256 -10.05 -11.23 4.76
C GLY A 256 -11.35 -10.75 5.39
N ILE A 257 -11.47 -9.44 5.53
CA ILE A 257 -12.74 -8.77 5.84
C ILE A 257 -13.07 -7.86 4.65
N TYR A 258 -14.31 -7.95 4.18
CA TYR A 258 -14.77 -7.25 3.00
C TYR A 258 -15.88 -6.27 3.34
N CYS A 259 -15.98 -5.19 2.57
CA CYS A 259 -17.01 -4.18 2.71
C CYS A 259 -18.06 -4.35 1.62
N ALA A 260 -19.32 -4.64 2.00
CA ALA A 260 -20.41 -4.77 1.05
C ALA A 260 -21.07 -3.42 0.67
N ASP A 261 -20.78 -2.32 1.38
CA ASP A 261 -21.20 -0.97 0.99
C ASP A 261 -20.02 0.03 0.93
N PRO A 262 -19.13 -0.11 -0.08
CA PRO A 262 -17.98 0.78 -0.24
C PRO A 262 -18.39 2.22 -0.57
N ARG A 263 -19.61 2.44 -1.10
CA ARG A 263 -20.11 3.79 -1.38
C ARG A 263 -20.43 4.52 -0.08
N ALA A 264 -21.12 3.89 0.85
CA ALA A 264 -21.40 4.47 2.16
C ALA A 264 -20.12 4.83 2.92
N ALA A 265 -19.12 3.93 2.91
CA ALA A 265 -17.82 4.16 3.54
C ALA A 265 -17.08 5.36 2.93
N LYS A 266 -17.00 5.44 1.60
CA LYS A 266 -16.35 6.56 0.90
C LYS A 266 -17.03 7.90 1.21
N GLN A 267 -18.36 7.92 1.21
CA GLN A 267 -19.14 9.12 1.53
C GLN A 267 -18.93 9.57 2.98
N ALA A 268 -18.95 8.63 3.94
CA ALA A 268 -18.70 8.92 5.34
C ALA A 268 -17.31 9.56 5.55
N CYS A 269 -16.28 8.98 4.94
CA CYS A 269 -14.93 9.49 5.07
C CYS A 269 -14.77 10.91 4.50
N HIS A 270 -15.30 11.17 3.31
CA HIS A 270 -15.25 12.52 2.72
C HIS A 270 -16.10 13.54 3.47
N ALA A 271 -17.12 13.11 4.22
CA ALA A 271 -17.93 13.99 5.05
C ALA A 271 -17.21 14.52 6.30
N VAL A 272 -16.11 13.89 6.73
CA VAL A 272 -15.26 14.37 7.82
C VAL A 272 -14.64 15.73 7.48
N GLY A 273 -14.21 15.91 6.24
CA GLY A 273 -13.60 17.14 5.78
C GLY A 273 -12.87 16.97 4.46
N LYS A 274 -12.81 18.07 3.69
CA LYS A 274 -12.23 18.09 2.33
C LYS A 274 -10.81 17.51 2.25
N TYR A 275 -9.98 17.74 3.27
CA TYR A 275 -8.59 17.31 3.33
C TYR A 275 -8.32 16.27 4.44
N ALA A 276 -9.38 15.74 5.08
CA ALA A 276 -9.23 14.85 6.22
C ALA A 276 -9.12 13.36 5.84
N CYS A 277 -9.53 13.00 4.62
CA CYS A 277 -9.68 11.61 4.18
C CYS A 277 -8.73 11.27 3.03
N ASP A 278 -7.44 11.10 3.32
CA ASP A 278 -6.48 10.49 2.40
C ASP A 278 -6.57 8.95 2.43
N PHE A 279 -6.72 8.39 3.64
CA PHE A 279 -6.71 6.95 3.89
C PHE A 279 -7.97 6.52 4.65
N PRO A 280 -9.06 6.19 3.92
CA PRO A 280 -10.28 5.71 4.53
C PRO A 280 -10.03 4.33 5.14
N SER A 281 -10.28 4.20 6.43
CA SER A 281 -9.92 3.01 7.19
C SER A 281 -11.14 2.49 7.94
N LEU A 282 -11.46 1.19 7.79
CA LEU A 282 -12.64 0.56 8.35
C LEU A 282 -12.24 -0.39 9.48
N ILE A 283 -12.83 -0.20 10.67
CA ILE A 283 -12.55 -1.03 11.84
C ILE A 283 -13.82 -1.81 12.21
N GLY A 284 -13.80 -3.12 12.02
CA GLY A 284 -14.91 -3.99 12.43
C GLY A 284 -14.93 -4.23 13.94
N ASN A 285 -16.10 -4.16 14.56
CA ASN A 285 -16.35 -4.58 15.95
C ASN A 285 -16.27 -6.11 16.07
N ASP A 286 -15.08 -6.66 15.86
CA ASP A 286 -14.78 -8.09 15.91
C ASP A 286 -13.53 -8.28 16.80
N PRO A 287 -13.53 -9.21 17.77
CA PRO A 287 -12.37 -9.46 18.61
C PRO A 287 -11.29 -10.31 17.94
N TYR A 288 -11.47 -10.74 16.68
CA TYR A 288 -10.56 -11.65 16.00
C TYR A 288 -9.83 -11.04 14.80
N TYR A 289 -8.76 -11.72 14.37
CA TYR A 289 -7.85 -11.34 13.30
C TYR A 289 -8.59 -11.23 11.99
N GLY A 290 -8.38 -10.12 11.30
CA GLY A 290 -8.75 -10.01 9.92
C GLY A 290 -8.57 -8.60 9.41
N GLY A 291 -8.43 -8.50 8.10
CA GLY A 291 -8.23 -7.22 7.44
C GLY A 291 -7.98 -7.42 5.96
N LEU A 292 -7.86 -6.29 5.28
CA LEU A 292 -7.58 -6.23 3.87
C LEU A 292 -7.05 -4.83 3.52
N GLY A 293 -6.01 -4.78 2.71
CA GLY A 293 -5.53 -3.56 2.07
C GLY A 293 -6.16 -3.33 0.70
N GLY A 294 -6.15 -2.08 0.23
CA GLY A 294 -6.67 -1.71 -1.08
C GLY A 294 -7.34 -0.34 -1.06
N GLN A 295 -8.59 -0.27 -1.55
CA GLN A 295 -9.36 0.99 -1.49
C GLN A 295 -9.54 1.48 -0.05
N PHE A 296 -9.72 0.56 0.89
CA PHE A 296 -9.83 0.82 2.32
C PHE A 296 -8.72 0.08 3.04
N VAL A 297 -8.24 0.65 4.13
CA VAL A 297 -7.46 -0.08 5.13
C VAL A 297 -8.45 -0.73 6.09
N ILE A 298 -8.59 -2.06 6.05
CA ILE A 298 -9.56 -2.77 6.89
C ILE A 298 -8.83 -3.54 7.99
N SER A 299 -9.29 -3.40 9.22
CA SER A 299 -8.86 -4.19 10.37
C SER A 299 -10.01 -4.42 11.35
N THR A 300 -9.73 -5.03 12.50
CA THR A 300 -10.72 -5.27 13.57
C THR A 300 -10.34 -4.59 14.88
N SER A 301 -11.31 -4.57 15.79
CA SER A 301 -11.15 -4.15 17.18
C SER A 301 -10.36 -5.13 18.05
N SER A 302 -9.82 -6.23 17.51
CA SER A 302 -9.08 -7.23 18.29
C SER A 302 -7.97 -6.56 19.13
N ASN A 303 -7.95 -6.89 20.43
CA ASN A 303 -6.87 -6.49 21.34
C ASN A 303 -5.54 -7.19 21.01
N LYS A 304 -5.59 -8.34 20.33
CA LYS A 304 -4.42 -9.16 20.04
C LYS A 304 -3.87 -8.87 18.65
N SER A 305 -4.75 -8.77 17.65
CA SER A 305 -4.35 -8.73 16.23
C SER A 305 -4.80 -7.46 15.50
N GLY A 306 -5.68 -6.64 16.07
CA GLY A 306 -6.23 -5.46 15.40
C GLY A 306 -5.15 -4.46 14.99
N THR A 307 -4.28 -4.08 15.92
CA THR A 307 -3.12 -3.21 15.65
C THR A 307 -2.15 -3.87 14.67
N VAL A 308 -1.88 -5.17 14.84
CA VAL A 308 -0.93 -5.96 14.03
C VAL A 308 -1.30 -5.95 12.54
N VAL A 309 -2.58 -6.18 12.24
CA VAL A 309 -3.12 -6.13 10.89
C VAL A 309 -3.18 -4.69 10.40
N LEU A 310 -3.71 -3.78 11.21
CA LEU A 310 -3.94 -2.38 10.82
C LEU A 310 -2.66 -1.67 10.38
N ARG A 311 -1.55 -1.86 11.11
CA ARG A 311 -0.26 -1.26 10.73
C ARG A 311 0.29 -1.80 9.42
N HIS A 312 0.10 -3.10 9.14
CA HIS A 312 0.58 -3.75 7.93
C HIS A 312 -0.20 -3.25 6.71
N GLU A 313 -1.54 -3.29 6.78
CA GLU A 313 -2.42 -2.82 5.70
C GLU A 313 -2.28 -1.31 5.46
N LEU A 314 -2.13 -0.52 6.54
CA LEU A 314 -1.86 0.91 6.41
C LEU A 314 -0.49 1.14 5.77
N GLY A 315 0.52 0.32 6.08
CA GLY A 315 1.83 0.42 5.45
C GLY A 315 1.80 0.25 3.93
N HIS A 316 1.01 -0.70 3.40
CA HIS A 316 0.77 -0.83 1.95
C HIS A 316 0.05 0.37 1.35
N SER A 317 -0.82 1.02 2.12
CA SER A 317 -1.54 2.20 1.66
C SER A 317 -0.65 3.46 1.67
N LEU A 318 0.23 3.56 2.66
CA LEU A 318 1.11 4.70 2.87
C LEU A 318 2.39 4.64 2.04
N ILE A 319 2.85 3.47 1.59
CA ILE A 319 4.14 3.31 0.90
C ILE A 319 3.92 2.44 -0.34
N ASP A 320 4.61 2.75 -1.43
CA ASP A 320 4.74 1.81 -2.54
C ASP A 320 5.70 0.68 -2.14
N VAL A 321 5.16 -0.31 -1.41
CA VAL A 321 5.84 -1.50 -0.91
C VAL A 321 5.07 -2.75 -1.26
N GLY A 322 5.81 -3.82 -1.52
CA GLY A 322 5.29 -5.16 -1.65
C GLY A 322 5.38 -5.93 -0.34
N GLU A 323 4.83 -7.13 -0.39
CA GLU A 323 4.97 -8.16 0.63
C GLU A 323 6.43 -8.59 0.76
N GLU A 324 6.85 -8.89 1.99
CA GLU A 324 8.13 -9.52 2.27
C GLU A 324 7.95 -10.93 2.88
N TYR A 325 6.75 -11.28 3.34
CA TYR A 325 6.41 -12.65 3.70
C TYR A 325 6.12 -13.50 2.46
N ASP A 326 6.15 -14.83 2.61
CA ASP A 326 5.95 -15.75 1.49
C ASP A 326 4.46 -16.01 1.19
N GLY A 327 4.14 -16.24 -0.08
CA GLY A 327 2.83 -16.60 -0.57
C GLY A 327 1.84 -15.43 -0.73
N GLY A 328 2.32 -14.20 -0.62
CA GLY A 328 1.62 -13.00 -1.04
C GLY A 328 1.41 -12.91 -2.55
N GLN A 329 0.82 -11.81 -3.01
CA GLN A 329 0.53 -11.59 -4.43
C GLN A 329 1.32 -10.42 -5.05
N VAL A 330 1.81 -9.50 -4.22
CA VAL A 330 2.40 -8.24 -4.67
C VAL A 330 3.82 -8.09 -4.12
N TYR A 331 4.82 -8.34 -4.96
CA TYR A 331 6.25 -8.19 -4.60
C TYR A 331 6.88 -7.04 -5.39
N SER A 332 6.40 -5.82 -5.21
CA SER A 332 6.85 -4.61 -5.94
C SER A 332 7.29 -3.50 -4.99
N GLY A 333 7.47 -2.29 -5.48
CA GLY A 333 7.79 -1.14 -4.64
C GLY A 333 9.27 -1.04 -4.28
N VAL A 334 9.55 -0.26 -3.23
CA VAL A 334 10.91 0.08 -2.79
C VAL A 334 11.65 -1.09 -2.14
N ASN A 335 10.92 -2.06 -1.59
CA ASN A 335 11.44 -3.19 -0.79
C ASN A 335 11.48 -4.52 -1.54
N ALA A 336 11.16 -4.55 -2.84
CA ALA A 336 11.19 -5.79 -3.63
C ALA A 336 12.03 -5.65 -4.91
N GLU A 337 12.89 -6.63 -5.18
CA GLU A 337 13.61 -6.80 -6.44
C GLU A 337 13.22 -8.13 -7.09
N ARG A 338 12.98 -8.15 -8.41
CA ARG A 338 12.41 -9.30 -9.12
C ARG A 338 13.36 -9.95 -10.11
N TRP A 339 14.32 -9.20 -10.63
CA TRP A 339 15.07 -9.61 -11.80
C TRP A 339 16.49 -10.01 -11.46
N THR A 340 17.19 -9.19 -10.69
CA THR A 340 18.59 -9.44 -10.35
C THR A 340 19.03 -8.61 -9.16
N ILE A 341 19.79 -9.24 -8.26
CA ILE A 341 20.43 -8.56 -7.13
C ILE A 341 21.45 -7.50 -7.59
N GLN A 342 21.93 -7.56 -8.84
CA GLN A 342 22.84 -6.55 -9.39
C GLN A 342 22.18 -5.19 -9.59
N ASN A 343 20.84 -5.14 -9.71
CA ASN A 343 20.04 -3.93 -9.87
C ASN A 343 19.17 -3.63 -8.65
N ILE A 344 19.50 -4.22 -7.50
CA ILE A 344 18.75 -4.05 -6.25
C ILE A 344 18.51 -2.56 -5.94
N LYS A 345 17.28 -2.24 -5.53
CA LYS A 345 16.84 -0.85 -5.43
C LYS A 345 17.42 -0.12 -4.21
N TRP A 346 17.76 -0.87 -3.17
CA TRP A 346 18.27 -0.36 -1.89
C TRP A 346 19.79 -0.46 -1.75
N LYS A 347 20.55 -0.31 -2.84
CA LYS A 347 22.03 -0.36 -2.84
C LYS A 347 22.68 0.51 -1.76
N HIS A 348 22.15 1.71 -1.54
CA HIS A 348 22.68 2.66 -0.56
C HIS A 348 22.39 2.28 0.90
N TRP A 349 21.61 1.22 1.14
CA TRP A 349 21.36 0.65 2.45
C TRP A 349 22.09 -0.66 2.72
N ILE A 350 22.64 -1.33 1.68
CA ILE A 350 23.31 -2.62 1.84
C ILE A 350 24.49 -2.51 2.81
N THR A 351 24.61 -3.51 3.68
CA THR A 351 25.66 -3.56 4.71
C THR A 351 27.03 -3.87 4.10
N ASP A 352 27.08 -4.80 3.14
CA ASP A 352 28.31 -5.19 2.46
C ASP A 352 28.59 -4.28 1.23
N ASP A 353 29.84 -4.25 0.74
CA ASP A 353 30.22 -3.42 -0.42
C ASP A 353 29.48 -3.79 -1.72
N VAL A 354 29.00 -5.03 -1.82
CA VAL A 354 28.29 -5.56 -3.00
C VAL A 354 27.05 -6.34 -2.57
N PRO A 355 25.96 -6.32 -3.37
CA PRO A 355 24.79 -7.15 -3.10
C PRO A 355 25.13 -8.63 -3.05
N ARG A 356 24.69 -9.30 -1.98
CA ARG A 356 24.83 -10.74 -1.76
C ARG A 356 23.44 -11.35 -1.58
N GLU A 357 23.19 -12.48 -2.24
CA GLU A 357 22.00 -13.29 -1.95
C GLU A 357 22.22 -14.10 -0.68
N GLU A 358 21.31 -13.98 0.28
CA GLU A 358 21.25 -14.80 1.48
C GLU A 358 20.51 -16.10 1.11
N LYS A 359 21.25 -17.18 0.87
CA LYS A 359 20.71 -18.38 0.18
C LYS A 359 19.79 -19.22 1.06
N ASN A 360 18.52 -19.30 0.67
CA ASN A 360 17.52 -20.22 1.21
C ASN A 360 16.71 -20.88 0.09
N VAL A 361 15.77 -21.74 0.45
CA VAL A 361 14.76 -22.28 -0.44
C VAL A 361 13.46 -22.55 0.31
N LEU A 362 12.34 -22.23 -0.31
CA LEU A 362 11.02 -22.62 0.17
C LEU A 362 10.72 -24.05 -0.30
N ARG A 363 10.58 -24.98 0.64
CA ARG A 363 10.29 -26.40 0.38
C ARG A 363 8.81 -26.73 0.40
N ALA A 364 8.04 -26.05 1.23
CA ALA A 364 6.59 -26.19 1.28
C ALA A 364 5.95 -24.82 1.48
N GLN A 365 4.84 -24.59 0.79
CA GLN A 365 3.93 -23.47 1.02
C GLN A 365 2.51 -23.98 0.83
N ASP A 366 1.73 -23.94 1.90
CA ASP A 366 0.38 -24.49 1.93
C ASP A 366 -0.56 -23.56 2.70
N TYR A 367 -1.63 -23.13 2.04
CA TYR A 367 -2.70 -22.32 2.64
C TYR A 367 -3.86 -23.23 3.01
N ALA A 368 -3.63 -24.05 4.05
CA ALA A 368 -4.47 -25.17 4.40
C ALA A 368 -5.93 -24.78 4.68
N TRP A 369 -6.17 -23.70 5.43
CA TRP A 369 -7.49 -23.31 5.94
C TRP A 369 -8.30 -24.51 6.47
N TYR A 370 -7.62 -25.43 7.15
CA TYR A 370 -8.12 -26.76 7.41
C TYR A 370 -8.59 -26.90 8.85
N ASP A 371 -9.83 -27.34 9.01
CA ASP A 371 -10.40 -27.71 10.29
C ASP A 371 -9.81 -29.03 10.78
N LEU A 372 -8.96 -28.95 11.79
CA LEU A 372 -8.24 -30.11 12.32
C LEU A 372 -9.15 -31.09 13.08
N ALA A 373 -10.42 -30.74 13.35
CA ALA A 373 -11.41 -31.70 13.84
C ALA A 373 -11.77 -32.77 12.79
N LYS A 374 -11.50 -32.52 11.50
CA LYS A 374 -11.72 -33.48 10.40
C LYS A 374 -10.66 -34.59 10.34
N GLY A 375 -9.60 -34.49 11.15
CA GLY A 375 -8.52 -35.48 11.25
C GLY A 375 -7.15 -34.89 10.91
N PRO A 376 -6.09 -35.72 10.92
CA PRO A 376 -4.72 -35.25 10.68
C PRO A 376 -4.54 -34.63 9.29
N TYR A 377 -3.78 -33.53 9.24
CA TYR A 377 -3.41 -32.85 8.00
C TYR A 377 -1.92 -33.04 7.72
N LYS A 378 -1.55 -33.38 6.48
CA LYS A 378 -0.16 -33.72 6.12
C LYS A 378 0.33 -32.88 4.96
N VAL A 379 1.48 -32.24 5.16
CA VAL A 379 2.22 -31.51 4.12
C VAL A 379 3.48 -32.28 3.79
N LYS A 380 3.67 -32.63 2.52
CA LYS A 380 4.88 -33.32 2.04
C LYS A 380 5.81 -32.31 1.38
N PHE A 381 7.11 -32.51 1.55
CA PHE A 381 8.13 -31.74 0.85
C PHE A 381 9.36 -32.59 0.55
N GLU A 382 10.16 -32.15 -0.41
CA GLU A 382 11.40 -32.82 -0.81
C GLU A 382 12.60 -31.94 -0.43
N SER A 383 13.59 -32.53 0.25
CA SER A 383 14.90 -31.91 0.45
C SER A 383 15.94 -32.52 -0.47
N ASN A 384 16.91 -31.71 -0.90
CA ASN A 384 18.08 -32.20 -1.63
C ASN A 384 19.27 -32.53 -0.71
N GLY A 385 19.15 -32.30 0.60
CA GLY A 385 20.19 -32.56 1.60
C GLY A 385 21.37 -31.58 1.58
N GLU A 386 21.31 -30.50 0.81
CA GLU A 386 22.42 -29.55 0.69
C GLU A 386 22.41 -28.47 1.77
N TYR A 387 21.22 -28.02 2.16
CA TYR A 387 21.00 -26.97 3.14
C TYR A 387 21.32 -27.45 4.56
N LYS A 388 21.65 -26.50 5.45
CA LYS A 388 22.22 -26.80 6.77
C LYS A 388 21.28 -26.53 7.92
N ARG A 389 20.26 -25.70 7.71
CA ARG A 389 19.31 -25.28 8.73
C ARG A 389 17.92 -25.21 8.12
N TRP A 390 16.89 -25.18 8.94
CA TRP A 390 15.51 -25.06 8.48
C TRP A 390 14.65 -24.24 9.43
N SER A 391 13.54 -23.73 8.90
CA SER A 391 12.46 -23.13 9.68
C SER A 391 11.11 -23.65 9.20
N LEU A 392 10.28 -24.10 10.15
CA LEU A 392 8.87 -24.36 9.95
C LEU A 392 8.08 -23.22 10.57
N LYS A 393 7.33 -22.48 9.75
CA LYS A 393 6.40 -21.45 10.22
C LYS A 393 4.98 -21.83 9.84
N ILE A 394 4.06 -21.68 10.78
CA ILE A 394 2.63 -21.92 10.57
C ILE A 394 1.82 -20.72 11.04
N SER A 395 0.59 -20.62 10.56
CA SER A 395 -0.45 -19.87 11.26
C SER A 395 -1.62 -20.78 11.60
N HIS A 396 -2.27 -20.49 12.72
CA HIS A 396 -3.37 -21.28 13.28
C HIS A 396 -4.36 -20.38 14.01
N SER A 397 -5.58 -20.85 14.19
CA SER A 397 -6.62 -20.18 14.99
C SER A 397 -7.41 -21.21 15.80
N GLY A 398 -8.09 -20.76 16.85
CA GLY A 398 -8.89 -21.65 17.68
C GLY A 398 -8.08 -22.68 18.47
N VAL A 399 -6.81 -22.38 18.80
CA VAL A 399 -5.91 -23.26 19.57
C VAL A 399 -5.37 -22.53 20.80
N ASP A 400 -6.15 -22.52 21.87
CA ASP A 400 -5.98 -21.66 23.04
C ASP A 400 -5.13 -22.28 24.17
N THR A 401 -4.84 -23.58 24.18
CA THR A 401 -4.02 -24.27 25.19
C THR A 401 -2.96 -25.19 24.57
N ASP A 402 -1.92 -25.55 25.33
CA ASP A 402 -0.80 -26.37 24.83
C ASP A 402 -1.23 -27.75 24.31
N ASP A 403 -2.31 -28.31 24.87
CA ASP A 403 -2.93 -29.56 24.46
C ASP A 403 -4.01 -29.40 23.38
N SER A 404 -4.10 -28.21 22.77
CA SER A 404 -5.00 -27.93 21.65
C SER A 404 -4.50 -28.53 20.36
N PHE A 405 -3.18 -28.65 20.13
CA PHE A 405 -2.63 -28.94 18.80
C PHE A 405 -1.28 -29.65 18.89
N GLU A 406 -0.98 -30.48 17.88
CA GLU A 406 0.27 -31.21 17.82
C GLU A 406 0.88 -31.11 16.41
N VAL A 407 2.21 -30.99 16.36
CA VAL A 407 3.01 -30.94 15.14
C VAL A 407 4.07 -32.02 15.16
N TYR A 408 4.26 -32.68 14.03
CA TYR A 408 5.28 -33.69 13.83
C TYR A 408 6.05 -33.41 12.54
N ILE A 409 7.37 -33.63 12.58
CA ILE A 409 8.21 -33.73 11.38
C ILE A 409 8.77 -35.16 11.36
N ASP A 410 8.49 -35.90 10.30
CA ASP A 410 8.89 -37.31 10.10
C ASP A 410 8.56 -38.20 11.31
N GLY A 411 7.40 -37.96 11.93
CA GLY A 411 6.92 -38.71 13.09
C GLY A 411 7.53 -38.27 14.43
N LYS A 412 8.50 -37.35 14.45
CA LYS A 412 9.00 -36.73 15.69
C LYS A 412 8.12 -35.54 16.07
N ARG A 413 7.56 -35.57 17.28
CA ARG A 413 6.76 -34.46 17.82
C ARG A 413 7.65 -33.23 18.05
N LEU A 414 7.15 -32.06 17.70
CA LEU A 414 7.75 -30.78 18.05
C LEU A 414 7.13 -30.24 19.34
N ASP A 415 7.97 -29.64 20.18
CA ASP A 415 7.49 -28.92 21.37
C ASP A 415 6.74 -27.67 20.92
N TRP A 416 5.55 -27.44 21.49
CA TRP A 416 4.71 -26.30 21.14
C TRP A 416 4.05 -25.74 22.39
N THR A 417 3.98 -24.42 22.45
CA THR A 417 3.28 -23.69 23.49
C THR A 417 2.22 -22.83 22.81
N SER A 418 1.02 -22.87 23.36
CA SER A 418 -0.09 -22.07 22.87
C SER A 418 0.16 -20.59 23.13
N PRO A 419 -0.13 -19.71 22.16
CA PRO A 419 -0.12 -18.28 22.38
C PRO A 419 -1.39 -17.76 23.09
N GLY A 420 -2.29 -18.65 23.49
CA GLY A 420 -3.51 -18.35 24.21
C GLY A 420 -4.62 -17.77 23.33
N GLY A 421 -5.87 -18.06 23.73
CA GLY A 421 -7.07 -17.54 23.08
C GLY A 421 -7.38 -18.18 21.72
N TYR A 422 -8.44 -17.71 21.07
CA TYR A 422 -8.95 -18.29 19.82
C TYR A 422 -8.57 -17.51 18.56
N ASP A 423 -7.90 -16.37 18.73
CA ASP A 423 -7.48 -15.53 17.62
C ASP A 423 -6.43 -16.24 16.74
N ARG A 424 -6.18 -15.71 15.54
CA ARG A 424 -5.13 -16.22 14.66
C ARG A 424 -3.75 -15.81 15.18
N ASP A 425 -2.85 -16.77 15.22
CA ASP A 425 -1.47 -16.59 15.64
C ASP A 425 -0.50 -17.34 14.73
N PHE A 426 0.80 -17.13 14.96
CA PHE A 426 1.90 -17.70 14.22
C PHE A 426 2.83 -18.46 15.17
N SER A 427 3.29 -19.63 14.73
CA SER A 427 4.30 -20.40 15.47
C SER A 427 5.43 -20.78 14.53
N GLU A 428 6.64 -20.75 15.06
CA GLU A 428 7.86 -21.00 14.29
C GLU A 428 8.81 -21.91 15.05
N TRP A 429 9.39 -22.87 14.34
CA TRP A 429 10.41 -23.78 14.82
C TRP A 429 11.64 -23.68 13.94
N PHE A 430 12.81 -23.80 14.55
CA PHE A 430 14.09 -23.80 13.85
C PHE A 430 14.84 -25.09 14.13
N GLY A 431 15.63 -25.54 13.16
CA GLY A 431 16.61 -26.60 13.36
C GLY A 431 17.94 -26.26 12.71
N ASP A 432 19.02 -26.59 13.43
CA ASP A 432 20.39 -26.35 13.00
C ASP A 432 21.04 -27.54 12.27
N GLU A 433 20.27 -28.61 12.08
CA GLU A 433 20.65 -29.78 11.30
C GLU A 433 19.71 -29.88 10.09
N GLY A 434 20.29 -29.75 8.89
CA GLY A 434 19.56 -29.85 7.63
C GLY A 434 18.93 -31.22 7.40
N PHE A 435 17.91 -31.27 6.57
CA PHE A 435 17.24 -32.53 6.23
C PHE A 435 18.14 -33.44 5.39
N SER A 436 17.90 -34.75 5.45
CA SER A 436 18.48 -35.70 4.50
C SER A 436 17.90 -35.47 3.10
N ALA A 437 18.60 -35.89 2.04
CA ALA A 437 17.99 -35.89 0.71
C ALA A 437 16.80 -36.88 0.66
N GLY A 438 15.66 -36.42 0.13
CA GLY A 438 14.47 -37.24 -0.07
C GLY A 438 13.18 -36.60 0.44
N SER A 439 12.17 -37.45 0.60
CA SER A 439 10.81 -37.06 0.96
C SER A 439 10.64 -36.96 2.47
N HIS A 440 10.04 -35.86 2.90
CA HIS A 440 9.74 -35.54 4.30
C HIS A 440 8.26 -35.20 4.46
N VAL A 441 7.75 -35.39 5.68
CA VAL A 441 6.35 -35.10 6.00
C VAL A 441 6.21 -34.29 7.28
N ILE A 442 5.41 -33.24 7.20
CA ILE A 442 4.90 -32.49 8.34
C ILE A 442 3.48 -32.96 8.58
N GLU A 443 3.17 -33.35 9.82
CA GLU A 443 1.84 -33.81 10.21
C GLU A 443 1.30 -32.95 11.35
N PHE A 444 0.07 -32.49 11.17
CA PHE A 444 -0.66 -31.67 12.11
C PHE A 444 -1.87 -32.43 12.62
N ARG A 445 -2.07 -32.46 13.94
CA ARG A 445 -3.16 -33.21 14.56
C ARG A 445 -3.98 -32.36 15.51
N GLN A 446 -5.17 -32.88 15.81
CA GLN A 446 -5.88 -32.48 17.01
C GLN A 446 -5.14 -32.85 18.28
N GLY A 447 -5.02 -31.89 19.19
CA GLY A 447 -4.58 -32.16 20.55
C GLY A 447 -5.74 -32.62 21.44
N SER A 448 -5.40 -33.33 22.51
CA SER A 448 -6.34 -34.06 23.36
C SER A 448 -7.43 -33.22 24.01
N LYS A 449 -7.25 -31.89 24.12
CA LYS A 449 -8.26 -30.98 24.67
C LYS A 449 -9.63 -31.17 24.01
N TYR A 450 -9.63 -31.25 22.69
CA TYR A 450 -10.84 -31.16 21.88
C TYR A 450 -11.50 -32.52 21.62
N ASP A 451 -10.94 -33.61 22.14
CA ASP A 451 -11.47 -34.97 21.90
C ASP A 451 -12.88 -35.16 22.48
N ASN A 452 -13.25 -34.38 23.51
CA ASN A 452 -14.53 -34.48 24.19
C ASN A 452 -15.28 -33.13 24.27
N GLU A 453 -14.82 -32.10 23.56
CA GLU A 453 -15.42 -30.77 23.64
C GLU A 453 -16.56 -30.63 22.63
N PRO A 454 -17.75 -30.15 23.03
CA PRO A 454 -18.83 -29.84 22.10
C PRO A 454 -18.41 -28.77 21.08
N VAL A 455 -18.99 -28.84 19.88
CA VAL A 455 -18.86 -27.76 18.89
C VAL A 455 -19.44 -26.47 19.47
N ASP A 456 -18.66 -25.39 19.40
CA ASP A 456 -19.06 -24.06 19.84
C ASP A 456 -18.94 -23.09 18.67
N ASP A 457 -20.09 -22.76 18.06
CA ASP A 457 -20.19 -21.87 16.91
C ASP A 457 -19.97 -20.38 17.27
N THR A 458 -19.75 -20.05 18.55
CA THR A 458 -19.53 -18.67 19.01
C THR A 458 -18.07 -18.25 18.98
N ARG A 459 -17.14 -19.18 18.72
CA ARG A 459 -15.70 -18.94 18.65
C ARG A 459 -15.10 -19.47 17.34
N PRO A 460 -13.92 -18.97 16.93
CA PRO A 460 -13.20 -19.49 15.77
C PRO A 460 -12.99 -21.00 15.85
N ILE A 461 -13.17 -21.67 14.72
CA ILE A 461 -12.87 -23.09 14.61
C ILE A 461 -11.36 -23.34 14.78
N ARG A 462 -11.04 -24.57 15.11
CA ARG A 462 -9.68 -25.02 15.29
C ARG A 462 -9.00 -25.27 13.95
N GLN A 463 -8.35 -24.24 13.43
CA GLN A 463 -7.89 -24.20 12.05
C GLN A 463 -6.37 -24.18 11.96
N LEU A 464 -5.83 -25.06 11.12
CA LEU A 464 -4.51 -24.84 10.52
C LEU A 464 -4.71 -23.88 9.34
N CYS A 465 -4.15 -22.70 9.42
CA CYS A 465 -4.40 -21.64 8.44
C CYS A 465 -3.35 -21.67 7.31
N SER A 466 -2.07 -21.76 7.66
CA SER A 466 -0.99 -21.81 6.67
C SER A 466 0.24 -22.55 7.19
N VAL A 467 1.06 -23.06 6.27
CA VAL A 467 2.33 -23.76 6.53
C VAL A 467 3.38 -23.30 5.52
N THR A 468 4.56 -22.96 6.01
CA THR A 468 5.76 -22.73 5.19
C THR A 468 6.95 -23.46 5.79
N MET A 469 7.69 -24.19 4.96
CA MET A 469 8.95 -24.84 5.33
C MET A 469 10.07 -24.24 4.50
N HIS A 470 11.07 -23.65 5.14
CA HIS A 470 12.28 -23.14 4.51
C HIS A 470 13.49 -23.97 4.92
N GLU A 471 14.42 -24.13 3.98
CA GLU A 471 15.77 -24.58 4.27
C GLU A 471 16.77 -23.45 3.96
N PHE A 472 17.81 -23.32 4.79
CA PHE A 472 18.81 -22.25 4.74
C PHE A 472 20.22 -22.83 4.67
N MET A 473 21.10 -22.14 3.94
CA MET A 473 22.54 -22.46 3.97
C MET A 473 23.14 -22.16 5.35
N ALA A 474 24.41 -22.48 5.57
CA ALA A 474 25.13 -22.11 6.78
C ALA A 474 25.29 -20.57 6.91
N GLU A 475 25.74 -20.10 8.08
CA GLU A 475 25.82 -18.68 8.44
C GLU A 475 26.66 -17.84 7.45
N ASP A 476 27.67 -18.45 6.83
CA ASP A 476 28.51 -17.83 5.80
C ASP A 476 27.76 -17.55 4.48
N GLN A 477 26.58 -18.14 4.29
CA GLN A 477 25.74 -18.04 3.08
C GLN A 477 24.30 -17.58 3.33
N TYR A 478 23.82 -17.59 4.57
CA TYR A 478 22.56 -16.96 5.00
C TYR A 478 22.73 -16.43 6.43
N ARG A 479 22.63 -15.13 6.65
CA ARG A 479 22.72 -14.55 8.00
C ARG A 479 21.32 -14.34 8.57
N PHE A 480 21.05 -14.84 9.77
CA PHE A 480 19.77 -14.53 10.46
C PHE A 480 19.78 -13.17 11.15
N ASP A 481 20.94 -12.52 11.23
CA ASP A 481 21.13 -11.21 11.85
C ASP A 481 20.26 -10.12 11.19
N ASN A 482 19.30 -9.64 11.97
CA ASN A 482 18.33 -8.63 11.58
C ASN A 482 18.93 -7.21 11.40
N THR A 483 20.19 -6.99 11.80
CA THR A 483 20.90 -5.73 11.58
C THR A 483 21.51 -5.65 10.18
N ILE A 484 21.58 -6.77 9.46
CA ILE A 484 22.14 -6.86 8.11
C ILE A 484 21.07 -6.55 7.06
N ILE A 485 21.37 -5.57 6.20
CA ILE A 485 20.59 -5.27 5.00
C ILE A 485 21.28 -5.90 3.79
N SER A 486 20.56 -6.79 3.10
CA SER A 486 21.10 -7.65 2.04
C SER A 486 20.02 -7.95 0.99
N ALA A 487 20.19 -9.03 0.21
CA ALA A 487 19.18 -9.56 -0.69
C ALA A 487 18.68 -10.92 -0.17
N TYR A 488 17.62 -10.91 0.63
CA TYR A 488 17.02 -12.12 1.15
C TYR A 488 15.91 -12.61 0.22
N PRO A 489 15.89 -13.89 -0.18
CA PRO A 489 14.80 -14.41 -1.00
C PRO A 489 13.46 -14.44 -0.26
N THR A 490 12.40 -14.17 -1.01
CA THR A 490 11.00 -14.44 -0.64
C THR A 490 10.23 -14.89 -1.87
N TYR A 491 9.16 -15.65 -1.67
CA TYR A 491 8.49 -16.39 -2.72
C TYR A 491 7.01 -16.04 -2.75
N ASP A 492 6.46 -15.80 -3.93
CA ASP A 492 5.04 -15.50 -4.06
C ASP A 492 4.13 -16.74 -3.97
N ILE A 493 2.81 -16.56 -4.11
CA ILE A 493 1.83 -17.64 -4.02
C ILE A 493 2.06 -18.80 -5.00
N VAL A 494 2.74 -18.54 -6.13
CA VAL A 494 3.09 -19.56 -7.14
C VAL A 494 4.55 -20.02 -7.05
N GLY A 495 5.29 -19.59 -6.01
CA GLY A 495 6.67 -19.99 -5.74
C GLY A 495 7.72 -19.21 -6.54
N ARG A 496 7.37 -18.07 -7.15
CA ARG A 496 8.36 -17.22 -7.84
C ARG A 496 9.20 -16.47 -6.82
N LYS A 497 10.52 -16.62 -6.93
CA LYS A 497 11.51 -15.93 -6.09
C LYS A 497 11.60 -14.43 -6.44
N THR A 498 11.59 -13.60 -5.41
CA THR A 498 11.98 -12.20 -5.40
C THR A 498 12.93 -11.96 -4.22
N TRP A 499 13.49 -10.76 -4.10
CA TRP A 499 14.37 -10.40 -2.97
C TRP A 499 13.79 -9.24 -2.17
N ARG A 500 14.04 -9.27 -0.86
CA ARG A 500 13.68 -8.27 0.14
C ARG A 500 14.92 -7.81 0.95
N PRO A 501 14.89 -6.64 1.59
CA PRO A 501 16.08 -6.01 2.18
C PRO A 501 16.56 -6.61 3.51
N SER A 502 15.67 -7.10 4.35
CA SER A 502 15.97 -7.55 5.72
C SER A 502 15.48 -8.97 5.96
N ASN A 503 16.10 -9.72 6.88
CA ASN A 503 15.69 -11.08 7.25
C ASN A 503 14.26 -11.15 7.82
N GLU A 504 14.05 -10.73 9.07
CA GLU A 504 12.73 -10.66 9.74
C GLU A 504 12.43 -9.26 10.31
N PHE A 505 13.37 -8.31 10.20
CA PHE A 505 13.25 -6.93 10.70
C PHE A 505 12.48 -6.00 9.76
N CYS A 506 11.27 -6.41 9.37
CA CYS A 506 10.33 -5.54 8.69
C CYS A 506 8.90 -5.97 8.99
N LEU A 507 8.02 -5.01 9.26
CA LEU A 507 6.60 -5.22 9.40
C LEU A 507 5.95 -5.86 8.16
N MET A 508 6.52 -5.59 6.97
CA MET A 508 6.07 -6.21 5.71
C MET A 508 6.48 -7.69 5.60
N ARG A 509 7.40 -8.16 6.46
CA ARG A 509 7.89 -9.54 6.53
C ARG A 509 7.29 -10.30 7.70
N ASN A 510 7.43 -9.71 8.87
CA ASN A 510 6.93 -10.24 10.11
C ASN A 510 5.90 -9.26 10.64
N MET A 511 4.62 -9.58 10.44
CA MET A 511 3.53 -8.72 10.86
C MET A 511 3.57 -8.44 12.36
N THR A 512 4.17 -9.31 13.20
CA THR A 512 4.31 -9.08 14.65
C THR A 512 5.38 -8.06 15.01
N SER A 513 6.30 -7.73 14.09
CA SER A 513 7.24 -6.62 14.23
C SER A 513 6.52 -5.28 14.28
N ILE A 514 6.95 -4.40 15.17
CA ILE A 514 6.51 -2.99 15.25
C ILE A 514 7.35 -2.06 14.35
N HIS A 515 8.30 -2.58 13.58
CA HIS A 515 9.25 -1.75 12.82
C HIS A 515 9.17 -1.99 11.32
N PHE A 516 9.18 -0.91 10.53
CA PHE A 516 9.61 -0.93 9.14
C PHE A 516 11.13 -1.10 9.06
N CYS A 517 11.62 -1.90 8.10
CA CYS A 517 13.04 -1.90 7.75
C CYS A 517 13.46 -0.51 7.23
N SER A 518 14.76 -0.22 7.24
CA SER A 518 15.29 1.10 6.82
C SER A 518 14.86 1.51 5.42
N VAL A 519 14.74 0.54 4.49
CA VAL A 519 14.29 0.78 3.11
C VAL A 519 12.83 1.22 3.07
N CYS A 520 11.96 0.54 3.82
CA CYS A 520 10.55 0.90 3.93
C CYS A 520 10.37 2.25 4.64
N LYS A 521 11.15 2.54 5.70
CA LYS A 521 11.11 3.85 6.38
C LYS A 521 11.49 5.00 5.45
N GLU A 522 12.55 4.86 4.66
CA GLU A 522 12.94 5.87 3.68
C GLU A 522 11.85 6.06 2.62
N GLY A 523 11.26 4.97 2.14
CA GLY A 523 10.10 5.01 1.24
C GLY A 523 8.91 5.75 1.84
N LEU A 524 8.63 5.54 3.12
CA LEU A 524 7.57 6.20 3.86
C LEU A 524 7.81 7.71 3.97
N TRP A 525 9.02 8.15 4.34
CA TRP A 525 9.39 9.57 4.34
C TRP A 525 9.12 10.23 2.99
N HIS A 526 9.59 9.62 1.91
CA HIS A 526 9.35 10.15 0.57
C HIS A 526 7.88 10.18 0.18
N ARG A 527 7.08 9.21 0.61
CA ARG A 527 5.67 9.17 0.25
C ARG A 527 4.86 10.19 1.04
N LEU A 528 5.09 10.32 2.34
CA LEU A 528 4.41 11.31 3.18
C LEU A 528 4.79 12.74 2.78
N LEU A 529 6.08 13.03 2.58
CA LEU A 529 6.54 14.35 2.12
C LEU A 529 6.23 14.66 0.65
N SER A 530 5.73 13.68 -0.11
CA SER A 530 5.11 13.98 -1.42
C SER A 530 3.68 14.53 -1.30
N LYS A 531 3.06 14.38 -0.13
CA LYS A 531 1.71 14.88 0.19
C LYS A 531 1.71 16.07 1.15
N ALA A 532 2.79 16.27 1.91
CA ALA A 532 2.95 17.38 2.85
C ALA A 532 4.21 18.19 2.53
N SER A 533 4.16 19.49 2.78
CA SER A 533 5.31 20.39 2.78
C SER A 533 5.86 20.54 4.19
N LEU A 534 7.19 20.61 4.35
CA LEU A 534 7.83 20.90 5.63
C LEU A 534 7.43 22.26 6.23
N LEU A 535 6.89 23.16 5.40
CA LEU A 535 6.48 24.51 5.78
C LEU A 535 4.95 24.61 5.79
N ASP A 536 4.37 24.82 6.97
CA ASP A 536 2.94 25.05 7.13
C ASP A 536 2.55 26.46 6.66
N GLU A 537 3.33 27.45 7.06
CA GLU A 537 3.00 28.87 6.87
C GLU A 537 4.23 29.78 7.01
N ILE A 538 4.22 30.91 6.28
CA ILE A 538 5.05 32.07 6.60
C ILE A 538 4.11 33.15 7.12
N GLN A 539 4.33 33.59 8.34
CA GLN A 539 3.65 34.71 8.95
C GLN A 539 4.54 35.96 8.88
N VAL A 540 3.93 37.07 8.53
CA VAL A 540 4.56 38.39 8.50
C VAL A 540 3.70 39.29 9.37
N ASP A 541 4.17 39.55 10.58
CA ASP A 541 3.52 40.50 11.49
C ASP A 541 4.26 41.84 11.39
N CYS A 542 3.52 42.94 11.44
CA CYS A 542 4.07 44.27 11.30
C CYS A 542 3.84 45.06 12.58
N ASP A 543 4.91 45.66 13.10
CA ASP A 543 4.90 46.49 14.29
C ASP A 543 5.62 47.83 14.01
N GLU A 544 5.55 48.76 14.96
CA GLU A 544 6.32 50.00 14.95
C GLU A 544 7.28 50.01 16.13
N ASN A 545 8.56 50.32 15.89
CA ASN A 545 9.50 50.50 16.99
C ASN A 545 9.19 51.79 17.76
N ALA A 546 9.89 52.00 18.88
CA ALA A 546 9.73 53.18 19.73
C ALA A 546 10.00 54.52 19.02
N GLN A 547 10.60 54.50 17.82
CA GLN A 547 10.90 55.65 16.97
C GLN A 547 9.86 55.84 15.84
N GLY A 548 8.82 54.99 15.76
CA GLY A 548 7.80 55.04 14.72
C GLY A 548 8.24 54.46 13.38
N GLU A 549 9.34 53.71 13.34
CA GLU A 549 9.77 53.00 12.14
C GLU A 549 9.13 51.62 12.10
N SER A 550 8.65 51.22 10.92
CA SER A 550 8.04 49.90 10.74
C SER A 550 9.08 48.80 10.90
N VAL A 551 8.72 47.80 11.69
CA VAL A 551 9.46 46.58 11.94
C VAL A 551 8.58 45.40 11.55
N PHE A 552 9.17 44.35 11.00
CA PHE A 552 8.48 43.16 10.55
C PHE A 552 9.01 41.94 11.28
N ASP A 553 8.13 41.23 11.97
CA ASP A 553 8.39 39.93 12.55
C ASP A 553 8.04 38.85 11.51
N LEU A 554 9.07 38.22 10.95
CA LEU A 554 8.93 37.15 9.97
C LEU A 554 9.06 35.81 10.69
N SER A 555 8.05 34.96 10.59
CA SER A 555 8.01 33.67 11.26
C SER A 555 7.64 32.55 10.28
N ALA A 556 8.52 31.56 10.16
CA ALA A 556 8.27 30.33 9.43
C ALA A 556 7.75 29.25 10.38
N LYS A 557 6.51 28.81 10.15
CA LYS A 557 5.90 27.69 10.88
C LYS A 557 6.21 26.38 10.15
N LEU A 558 7.09 25.58 10.73
CA LEU A 558 7.48 24.27 10.20
C LEU A 558 6.66 23.15 10.82
N ILE A 559 6.56 22.03 10.11
CA ILE A 559 6.14 20.76 10.73
C ILE A 559 7.14 20.43 11.85
N PRO A 560 6.68 20.10 13.07
CA PRO A 560 7.54 19.96 14.25
C PRO A 560 8.37 18.68 14.24
N LEU A 561 9.37 18.64 13.35
CA LEU A 561 10.38 17.60 13.20
C LEU A 561 11.75 18.09 13.68
N GLY A 562 12.73 17.19 13.78
CA GLY A 562 14.09 17.51 14.23
C GLY A 562 14.09 18.23 15.58
N GLN A 563 14.79 19.35 15.67
CA GLN A 563 14.84 20.15 16.89
C GLN A 563 13.50 20.76 17.31
N PHE A 564 12.48 20.75 16.46
CA PHE A 564 11.16 21.32 16.76
C PHE A 564 10.14 20.28 17.23
N ARG A 565 10.53 19.01 17.40
CA ARG A 565 9.65 18.01 18.03
C ARG A 565 9.28 18.44 19.45
N GLU A 566 8.01 18.28 19.81
CA GLU A 566 7.55 18.57 21.17
C GLU A 566 8.21 17.62 22.19
N ASP A 567 8.23 16.32 21.89
CA ASP A 567 8.98 15.33 22.65
C ASP A 567 10.36 15.10 22.05
N GLN A 568 11.39 15.70 22.67
CA GLN A 568 12.77 15.54 22.24
C GLN A 568 13.31 14.11 22.44
N SER A 569 12.68 13.28 23.28
CA SER A 569 13.07 11.87 23.42
C SER A 569 12.78 11.05 22.17
N LYS A 570 11.86 11.53 21.32
CA LYS A 570 11.47 10.89 20.05
C LYS A 570 12.26 11.40 18.85
N ARG A 571 13.19 12.34 19.06
CA ARG A 571 14.05 12.86 18.01
C ARG A 571 15.19 11.88 17.73
N SER A 572 15.31 11.43 16.48
CA SER A 572 16.40 10.55 16.09
C SER A 572 17.75 11.29 16.14
N GLN A 573 18.82 10.60 16.54
CA GLN A 573 20.16 11.18 16.53
C GLN A 573 20.57 11.57 15.09
N GLY A 574 20.90 12.84 14.88
CA GLY A 574 21.21 13.38 13.55
C GLY A 574 20.00 13.95 12.80
N GLU A 575 18.80 13.90 13.38
CA GLU A 575 17.61 14.55 12.84
C GLU A 575 17.67 16.07 13.08
N VAL A 576 17.64 16.91 12.04
CA VAL A 576 17.80 18.38 12.15
C VAL A 576 17.18 19.14 10.98
N TYR A 577 16.64 20.33 11.24
CA TYR A 577 16.36 21.32 10.21
C TYR A 577 17.50 22.31 10.07
N GLU A 578 17.91 22.56 8.83
CA GLU A 578 18.70 23.72 8.44
C GLU A 578 17.77 24.75 7.80
N THR A 579 17.86 26.02 8.21
CA THR A 579 17.02 27.11 7.69
C THR A 579 17.86 28.30 7.24
N ARG A 580 17.41 29.00 6.19
CA ARG A 580 18.08 30.16 5.62
C ARG A 580 17.08 31.19 5.14
N TRP A 581 17.43 32.47 5.29
CA TRP A 581 16.65 33.60 4.80
C TRP A 581 17.39 34.31 3.66
N PHE A 582 16.65 34.74 2.64
CA PHE A 582 17.18 35.52 1.53
C PHE A 582 16.33 36.78 1.36
N ARG A 583 16.99 37.90 1.06
CA ARG A 583 16.34 39.15 0.70
C ARG A 583 16.79 39.56 -0.69
N ASN A 584 15.84 39.74 -1.62
CA ASN A 584 16.09 40.07 -3.02
C ASN A 584 17.14 39.14 -3.67
N GLY A 585 17.09 37.85 -3.33
CA GLY A 585 18.03 36.83 -3.81
C GLY A 585 19.37 36.77 -3.07
N VAL A 586 19.65 37.67 -2.12
CA VAL A 586 20.89 37.69 -1.33
C VAL A 586 20.68 36.98 0.00
N HIS A 587 21.52 35.98 0.27
CA HIS A 587 21.52 35.22 1.54
C HIS A 587 21.83 36.13 2.73
N GLN A 588 21.03 36.05 3.79
CA GLN A 588 21.21 36.76 5.06
C GLN A 588 21.78 35.76 6.09
N ALA A 589 23.11 35.64 6.14
CA ALA A 589 23.80 34.61 6.92
C ALA A 589 23.63 34.75 8.44
N GLU A 590 23.40 35.96 8.93
CA GLU A 590 23.11 36.27 10.34
C GLU A 590 21.83 35.59 10.86
N TYR A 591 20.94 35.18 9.95
CA TYR A 591 19.66 34.55 10.26
C TYR A 591 19.64 33.04 10.02
N ASP A 592 20.79 32.42 9.74
CA ASP A 592 20.85 30.98 9.54
C ASP A 592 20.36 30.23 10.79
N ASN A 593 19.60 29.16 10.55
CA ASN A 593 18.96 28.31 11.57
C ASN A 593 17.97 29.04 12.49
N HIS A 594 17.54 30.25 12.13
CA HIS A 594 16.41 30.93 12.78
C HIS A 594 15.13 30.67 11.98
N VAL A 595 14.06 30.35 12.70
CA VAL A 595 12.69 30.24 12.13
C VAL A 595 11.85 31.49 12.38
N LYS A 596 12.33 32.39 13.25
CA LYS A 596 11.74 33.70 13.51
C LYS A 596 12.84 34.74 13.45
N ILE A 597 12.60 35.81 12.71
CA ILE A 597 13.52 36.95 12.58
C ILE A 597 12.73 38.25 12.65
N GLN A 598 13.39 39.30 13.10
CA GLN A 598 12.85 40.66 13.09
C GLN A 598 13.72 41.52 12.17
N VAL A 599 13.08 42.22 11.24
CA VAL A 599 13.75 43.01 10.20
C VAL A 599 13.03 44.35 10.03
N SER A 600 13.72 45.39 9.56
CA SER A 600 13.09 46.68 9.21
C SER A 600 12.99 46.88 7.70
N GLU A 601 13.58 45.98 6.93
CA GLU A 601 13.75 46.14 5.50
C GLU A 601 12.65 45.45 4.68
N GLU A 602 12.00 46.26 3.85
CA GLU A 602 11.06 45.81 2.83
C GLU A 602 11.78 45.08 1.69
N GLY A 603 11.06 44.23 0.96
CA GLY A 603 11.59 43.55 -0.21
C GLY A 603 10.91 42.22 -0.50
N ILE A 604 11.47 41.51 -1.48
CA ILE A 604 11.12 40.12 -1.75
C ILE A 604 11.97 39.25 -0.83
N TRP A 605 11.32 38.51 0.05
CA TRP A 605 11.98 37.60 0.97
C TRP A 605 11.73 36.15 0.54
N GLU A 606 12.70 35.30 0.82
CA GLU A 606 12.57 33.86 0.63
C GLU A 606 13.07 33.12 1.88
N PHE A 607 12.24 32.24 2.41
CA PHE A 607 12.63 31.28 3.43
C PHE A 607 12.93 29.94 2.77
N LYS A 608 14.06 29.32 3.11
CA LYS A 608 14.43 27.95 2.69
C LYS A 608 14.68 27.10 3.91
N THR A 609 14.25 25.84 3.83
CA THR A 609 14.59 24.83 4.82
C THR A 609 14.90 23.48 4.19
N GLU A 610 15.80 22.74 4.84
CA GLU A 610 16.14 21.36 4.54
C GLU A 610 16.06 20.54 5.83
N PHE A 611 15.25 19.49 5.80
CA PHE A 611 15.16 18.50 6.87
C PHE A 611 16.17 17.38 6.60
N LYS A 612 16.94 16.99 7.61
CA LYS A 612 17.89 15.87 7.53
C LYS A 612 17.52 14.86 8.60
N THR A 613 17.56 13.58 8.25
CA THR A 613 17.30 12.46 9.16
C THR A 613 18.16 11.26 8.76
N PRO A 614 18.69 10.46 9.71
CA PRO A 614 19.40 9.22 9.38
C PRO A 614 18.51 8.18 8.69
N GLU A 615 17.18 8.33 8.75
CA GLU A 615 16.22 7.44 8.12
C GLU A 615 16.06 7.69 6.60
N VAL A 616 16.69 8.73 6.06
CA VAL A 616 16.73 9.03 4.62
C VAL A 616 18.17 9.25 4.19
N ARG A 617 18.72 8.30 3.44
CA ARG A 617 20.07 8.38 2.86
C ARG A 617 20.08 8.97 1.46
N LYS A 618 18.95 8.91 0.74
CA LYS A 618 18.85 9.41 -0.64
C LYS A 618 17.51 10.10 -0.91
N ASP A 619 17.53 11.41 -1.15
CA ASP A 619 16.36 12.20 -1.56
C ASP A 619 16.55 12.78 -2.98
N PRO A 620 16.30 11.98 -4.05
CA PRO A 620 16.53 12.42 -5.41
C PRO A 620 15.50 13.45 -5.91
N ARG A 621 14.38 13.61 -5.19
CA ARG A 621 13.29 14.52 -5.57
C ARG A 621 13.28 15.82 -4.76
N GLY A 622 14.17 15.97 -3.79
CA GLY A 622 14.24 17.15 -2.94
C GLY A 622 13.01 17.32 -2.03
N LEU A 623 12.34 16.22 -1.67
CA LEU A 623 11.13 16.23 -0.84
C LEU A 623 11.40 16.65 0.60
N LEU A 624 12.64 16.49 1.07
CA LEU A 624 13.08 16.96 2.38
C LEU A 624 13.50 18.45 2.35
N LYS A 625 13.11 19.19 1.31
CA LYS A 625 13.38 20.62 1.17
C LYS A 625 12.08 21.38 0.93
N ALA A 626 11.99 22.57 1.49
CA ALA A 626 10.88 23.49 1.22
C ALA A 626 11.41 24.92 1.09
N SER A 627 10.75 25.71 0.23
CA SER A 627 11.00 27.14 0.17
C SER A 627 9.71 27.93 -0.07
N LYS A 628 9.70 29.18 0.37
CA LYS A 628 8.60 30.11 0.13
C LYS A 628 9.14 31.51 -0.11
N VAL A 629 8.81 32.06 -1.27
CA VAL A 629 9.01 33.46 -1.61
C VAL A 629 7.76 34.25 -1.22
N PHE A 630 7.94 35.41 -0.59
CA PHE A 630 6.88 36.31 -0.14
C PHE A 630 7.37 37.76 -0.15
N VAL A 631 6.45 38.71 -0.06
CA VAL A 631 6.75 40.15 -0.09
C VAL A 631 6.56 40.73 1.30
N VAL A 632 7.56 41.46 1.77
CA VAL A 632 7.47 42.29 2.98
C VAL A 632 7.43 43.74 2.52
N ALA A 633 6.33 44.43 2.82
CA ALA A 633 6.18 45.83 2.47
C ALA A 633 5.22 46.53 3.43
N LYS A 634 5.49 47.77 3.81
CA LYS A 634 4.64 48.54 4.76
C LYS A 634 3.18 48.61 4.31
N ARG A 635 2.96 48.81 3.00
CA ARG A 635 1.62 48.88 2.40
C ARG A 635 0.80 47.59 2.51
N LEU A 636 1.44 46.45 2.77
CA LEU A 636 0.75 45.17 2.98
C LEU A 636 0.32 44.98 4.45
N CYS A 637 0.84 45.83 5.35
CA CYS A 637 0.54 45.82 6.77
C CYS A 637 -0.62 46.73 7.16
N SER A 638 -0.94 47.72 6.34
CA SER A 638 -2.13 48.56 6.51
C SER A 638 -3.38 47.75 6.10
N LYS A 639 -4.26 47.48 7.07
CA LYS A 639 -5.61 46.94 6.82
C LYS A 639 -6.47 47.89 5.99
#